data_AF-A0A8J4LAR9-F1
#
_entry.id   AF-A0A8J4LAR9-F1
#
_cell.length_a   1.000
_cell.length_b   1.000
_cell.length_c   1.000
_cell.angle_alpha   90.00
_cell.angle_beta   90.00
_cell.angle_gamma   90.00
#
_symmetry.space_group_name_H-M   'P 1'
#
loop_
_entity.id
_entity.type
_entity.pdbx_description
1 polymer ?
#
loop_
_entity_poly.entity_id
_entity_poly.type
_entity_poly.pdbx_seq_one_letter_code
_entity_poly.pdbx_strand_id
1 'polypeptide(L)'
;KPLSPELVEAASAVASFLPLNKKQTESELIAQLRRHEETTDKQKKGGTINIRNVISEMAIKRQSPAQRGVRISNRISLELDEDGQRIKPERLSPQSFDSRSLKVGRRLNIFTKASTETENALKTVSSPTIWDLEFAKEIAAITAQPPRNGFEEMIQWTKEGILWEFPIDNEAGMEDDAEFHEHIFLEKHLEDFPKQGPIRHFMELVICGLSKNPYLSVKQKIEHIEWFQKYFEEKKELLQEI
;
A
#
# COMPACT_ATOMS: atom_id res chain seq x y z
N LYS A 1 44.51 18.91 27.30
CA LYS A 1 45.16 20.21 26.99
C LYS A 1 45.01 21.12 28.21
N PRO A 2 45.96 22.02 28.53
CA PRO A 2 45.71 23.00 29.58
C PRO A 2 44.59 23.94 29.12
N LEU A 3 43.57 24.14 29.97
CA LEU A 3 42.54 25.16 29.77
C LEU A 3 43.19 26.54 29.77
N SER A 4 42.60 27.51 29.06
CA SER A 4 43.08 28.89 29.11
C SER A 4 42.99 29.45 30.54
N PRO A 5 43.97 30.24 30.98
CA PRO A 5 44.03 30.74 32.35
C PRO A 5 42.82 31.61 32.72
N GLU A 6 42.28 32.36 31.74
CA GLU A 6 41.08 33.19 31.90
C GLU A 6 39.82 32.39 32.27
N LEU A 7 39.67 31.17 31.72
CA LEU A 7 38.51 30.31 32.02
C LEU A 7 38.61 29.71 33.43
N VAL A 8 39.83 29.46 33.92
CA VAL A 8 40.06 28.97 35.28
C VAL A 8 39.74 30.07 36.30
N GLU A 9 40.19 31.30 36.03
CA GLU A 9 39.86 32.46 36.86
C GLU A 9 38.35 32.74 36.89
N ALA A 10 37.69 32.67 35.74
CA ALA A 10 36.23 32.83 35.64
C ALA A 10 35.48 31.74 36.43
N ALA A 11 35.91 30.48 36.35
CA ALA A 11 35.31 29.38 37.12
C ALA A 11 35.48 29.59 38.63
N SER A 12 36.67 30.07 39.06
CA SER A 12 36.96 30.41 40.46
C SER A 12 36.10 31.57 40.96
N ALA A 13 35.93 32.62 40.14
CA ALA A 13 35.06 33.74 40.44
C ALA A 13 33.61 33.27 40.61
N VAL A 14 33.06 32.48 39.68
CA VAL A 14 31.69 31.94 39.77
C VAL A 14 31.51 31.03 40.98
N ALA A 15 32.49 30.18 41.28
CA ALA A 15 32.45 29.31 42.45
C ALA A 15 32.45 30.13 43.76
N SER A 16 33.07 31.31 43.78
CA SER A 16 33.07 32.19 44.95
C SER A 16 31.71 32.86 45.23
N PHE A 17 30.84 33.00 44.22
CA PHE A 17 29.48 33.55 44.35
C PHE A 17 28.44 32.52 44.82
N LEU A 18 28.75 31.22 44.74
CA LEU A 18 27.82 30.18 45.14
C LEU A 18 27.93 29.87 46.64
N PRO A 19 26.80 29.65 47.35
CA PRO A 19 26.79 29.43 48.80
C PRO A 19 27.28 28.03 49.24
N LEU A 20 27.55 27.11 48.30
CA LEU A 20 28.03 25.74 48.55
C LEU A 20 29.55 25.61 48.38
N ASN A 21 30.11 24.47 48.80
CA ASN A 21 31.54 24.10 48.78
C ASN A 21 32.34 24.64 47.57
N LYS A 22 32.98 25.80 47.76
CA LYS A 22 33.71 26.56 46.71
C LYS A 22 34.73 25.72 45.93
N LYS A 23 35.50 24.88 46.64
CA LYS A 23 36.54 24.04 46.01
C LYS A 23 35.96 22.92 45.15
N GLN A 24 34.81 22.36 45.56
CA GLN A 24 34.15 21.30 44.81
C GLN A 24 33.51 21.88 43.55
N THR A 25 32.79 22.98 43.69
CA THR A 25 32.14 23.67 42.56
C THR A 25 33.16 24.17 41.52
N GLU A 26 34.27 24.76 41.95
CA GLU A 26 35.37 25.15 41.05
C GLU A 26 35.95 23.93 40.31
N SER A 27 36.26 22.84 41.02
CA SER A 27 36.82 21.63 40.41
C SER A 27 35.86 20.96 39.43
N GLU A 28 34.57 21.00 39.71
CA GLU A 28 33.51 20.42 38.88
C GLU A 28 33.30 21.24 37.61
N LEU A 29 33.27 22.58 37.72
CA LEU A 29 33.19 23.49 36.57
C LEU A 29 34.40 23.34 35.65
N ILE A 30 35.60 23.24 36.20
CA ILE A 30 36.83 23.00 35.43
C ILE A 30 36.78 21.64 34.73
N ALA A 31 36.29 20.60 35.40
CA ALA A 31 36.15 19.27 34.80
C ALA A 31 35.12 19.27 33.65
N GLN A 32 33.99 19.98 33.80
CA GLN A 32 32.99 20.14 32.74
C GLN A 32 33.54 20.93 31.54
N LEU A 33 34.29 22.01 31.78
CA LEU A 33 34.91 22.79 30.70
C LEU A 33 35.89 21.94 29.88
N ARG A 34 36.71 21.10 30.53
CA ARG A 34 37.59 20.16 29.82
C ARG A 34 36.81 19.18 28.95
N ARG A 35 35.71 18.62 29.46
CA ARG A 35 34.85 17.71 28.68
C ARG A 35 34.26 18.42 27.47
N HIS A 36 33.80 19.65 27.63
CA HIS A 36 33.20 20.43 26.54
C HIS A 36 34.23 20.80 25.47
N GLU A 37 35.44 21.24 25.87
CA GLU A 37 36.55 21.55 24.95
C GLU A 37 36.96 20.30 24.15
N GLU A 38 37.04 19.13 24.78
CA GLU A 38 37.31 17.88 24.07
C GLU A 38 36.21 17.53 23.05
N THR A 39 34.94 17.81 23.35
CA THR A 39 33.84 17.60 22.40
C THR A 39 33.83 18.59 21.24
N THR A 40 34.15 19.87 21.48
CA THR A 40 34.22 20.90 20.42
C THR A 40 35.44 20.70 19.52
N ASP A 41 36.58 20.29 20.07
CA ASP A 41 37.76 19.91 19.29
C ASP A 41 37.50 18.66 18.42
N LYS A 42 36.76 17.67 18.94
CA LYS A 42 36.33 16.49 18.16
C LYS A 42 35.36 16.86 17.03
N GLN A 43 34.47 17.83 17.27
CA GLN A 43 33.58 18.39 16.24
C GLN A 43 34.37 19.13 15.15
N LYS A 44 35.32 19.99 15.51
CA LYS A 44 36.19 20.71 14.56
C LYS A 44 37.04 19.75 13.70
N LYS A 45 37.39 18.57 14.23
CA LYS A 45 38.14 17.52 13.53
C LYS A 45 37.26 16.54 12.73
N GLY A 46 35.96 16.80 12.59
CA GLY A 46 35.05 16.00 11.76
C GLY A 46 34.65 14.63 12.35
N GLY A 47 34.90 14.39 13.65
CA GLY A 47 34.50 13.16 14.32
C GLY A 47 33.00 13.15 14.67
N THR A 48 32.35 11.99 14.57
CA THR A 48 30.94 11.79 14.98
C THR A 48 30.77 12.06 16.47
N ILE A 49 29.90 13.00 16.83
CA ILE A 49 29.65 13.38 18.24
C ILE A 49 28.59 12.48 18.84
N ASN A 50 28.85 11.91 20.02
CA ASN A 50 27.82 11.25 20.83
C ASN A 50 26.95 12.31 21.52
N ILE A 51 25.97 12.84 20.79
CA ILE A 51 25.05 13.92 21.22
C ILE A 51 24.30 13.56 22.52
N ARG A 52 24.17 12.26 22.83
CA ARG A 52 23.57 11.77 24.08
C ARG A 52 24.30 12.28 25.33
N ASN A 53 25.62 12.44 25.31
CA ASN A 53 26.38 12.90 26.49
C ASN A 53 26.18 14.40 26.72
N VAL A 54 26.00 15.18 25.66
CA VAL A 54 25.74 16.63 25.73
C VAL A 54 24.32 16.90 26.25
N ILE A 55 23.34 16.11 25.81
CA ILE A 55 21.92 16.31 26.19
C ILE A 55 21.61 15.71 27.57
N SER A 56 22.40 14.76 28.07
CA SER A 56 22.13 14.12 29.38
C SER A 56 22.27 15.05 30.58
N GLU A 57 23.12 16.10 30.50
CA GLU A 57 23.28 17.06 31.59
C GLU A 57 22.25 18.21 31.52
N MET A 58 21.58 18.38 30.37
CA MET A 58 20.48 19.31 30.21
C MET A 58 19.23 18.71 30.87
N ALA A 59 19.04 18.99 32.16
CA ALA A 59 17.86 18.57 32.92
C ALA A 59 16.60 19.32 32.45
N ILE A 60 16.14 19.01 31.24
CA ILE A 60 14.82 19.40 30.76
C ILE A 60 13.86 18.55 31.57
N LYS A 61 13.04 19.17 32.44
CA LYS A 61 11.83 18.54 32.97
C LYS A 61 10.99 18.11 31.77
N ARG A 62 11.18 16.86 31.33
CA ARG A 62 10.34 16.20 30.34
C ARG A 62 8.99 15.96 31.00
N GLN A 63 8.15 16.98 30.99
CA GLN A 63 6.72 16.78 31.16
C GLN A 63 6.29 15.84 30.02
N SER A 64 5.68 14.72 30.39
CA SER A 64 5.13 13.74 29.44
C SER A 64 4.34 14.45 28.34
N PRO A 65 4.48 14.06 27.06
CA PRO A 65 3.80 14.72 25.94
C PRO A 65 2.26 14.74 26.09
N ALA A 66 1.71 13.88 26.95
CA ALA A 66 0.31 13.90 27.37
C ALA A 66 -0.20 15.23 27.97
N GLN A 67 0.68 16.12 28.46
CA GLN A 67 0.26 17.41 29.04
C GLN A 67 0.38 18.61 28.10
N ARG A 68 1.07 18.49 26.95
CA ARG A 68 1.27 19.63 26.02
C ARG A 68 0.02 19.99 25.21
N GLY A 69 -0.98 19.11 25.14
CA GLY A 69 -2.22 19.36 24.40
C GLY A 69 -3.22 20.32 25.06
N VAL A 70 -3.01 20.72 26.33
CA VAL A 70 -4.07 21.38 27.13
C VAL A 70 -3.86 22.90 27.29
N ARG A 71 -2.80 23.51 26.74
CA ARG A 71 -2.47 24.92 27.02
C ARG A 71 -2.22 25.81 25.81
N ILE A 72 -3.02 25.68 24.75
CA ILE A 72 -3.13 26.73 23.71
C ILE A 72 -4.60 27.13 23.47
N SER A 73 -5.42 27.13 24.53
CA SER A 73 -6.80 27.62 24.44
C SER A 73 -7.12 28.69 25.48
N ASN A 74 -6.16 29.58 25.73
CA ASN A 74 -6.45 30.88 26.35
C ASN A 74 -6.15 31.99 25.34
N ARG A 75 -6.66 31.84 24.11
CA ARG A 75 -6.64 32.92 23.12
C ARG A 75 -7.94 33.70 23.26
N ILE A 76 -7.95 34.57 24.27
CA ILE A 76 -8.68 35.84 24.37
C ILE A 76 -10.02 35.86 23.60
N SER A 77 -11.10 35.44 24.26
CA SER A 77 -12.46 35.83 23.84
C SER A 77 -12.75 37.21 24.44
N LEU A 78 -12.78 38.25 23.60
CA LEU A 78 -13.41 39.52 23.94
C LEU A 78 -14.84 39.44 23.41
N GLU A 79 -15.76 38.94 24.22
CA GLU A 79 -17.20 39.10 23.96
C GLU A 79 -17.63 40.48 24.48
N LEU A 80 -18.32 41.23 23.63
CA LEU A 80 -18.93 42.54 23.87
C LEU A 80 -20.44 42.35 23.69
N ASP A 81 -21.24 42.83 24.64
CA ASP A 81 -22.70 42.92 24.47
C ASP A 81 -23.06 44.07 23.49
N GLU A 82 -24.30 44.06 22.96
CA GLU A 82 -24.82 45.04 21.98
C GLU A 82 -24.70 46.51 22.44
N ASP A 83 -24.56 46.78 23.74
CA ASP A 83 -24.38 48.14 24.31
C ASP A 83 -22.91 48.50 24.67
N GLY A 84 -21.92 47.70 24.23
CA GLY A 84 -20.51 48.12 24.19
C GLY A 84 -19.74 48.15 25.52
N GLN A 85 -20.21 47.50 26.60
CA GLN A 85 -19.45 47.38 27.85
C GLN A 85 -18.78 46.00 28.02
N ARG A 86 -17.60 45.98 28.66
CA ARG A 86 -16.81 44.76 28.91
C ARG A 86 -17.38 43.96 30.09
N ILE A 87 -17.79 42.71 29.84
CA ILE A 87 -18.18 41.76 30.89
C ILE A 87 -16.93 41.36 31.69
N LYS A 88 -16.91 41.61 33.01
CA LYS A 88 -15.86 41.08 33.90
C LYS A 88 -16.13 39.59 34.17
N PRO A 89 -15.14 38.69 34.05
CA PRO A 89 -15.35 37.29 34.36
C PRO A 89 -15.41 37.10 35.89
N GLU A 90 -16.60 36.81 36.40
CA GLU A 90 -16.80 36.30 37.75
C GLU A 90 -16.23 34.87 37.83
N ARG A 91 -15.44 34.58 38.86
CA ARG A 91 -14.77 33.28 39.04
C ARG A 91 -15.81 32.18 39.24
N LEU A 92 -16.13 31.43 38.20
CA LEU A 92 -16.87 30.18 38.31
C LEU A 92 -15.93 29.06 38.77
N SER A 93 -16.36 28.36 39.83
CA SER A 93 -15.80 27.11 40.35
C SER A 93 -15.55 26.06 39.25
N PRO A 94 -14.58 25.13 39.40
CA PRO A 94 -14.27 24.14 38.38
C PRO A 94 -15.39 23.09 38.32
N GLN A 95 -16.43 23.40 37.57
CA GLN A 95 -17.48 22.46 37.23
C GLN A 95 -16.87 21.44 36.28
N SER A 96 -16.99 20.15 36.63
CA SER A 96 -16.54 19.03 35.81
C SER A 96 -17.01 19.23 34.38
N PHE A 97 -16.07 19.33 33.44
CA PHE A 97 -16.40 19.22 32.03
C PHE A 97 -16.94 17.81 31.82
N ASP A 98 -18.27 17.68 31.82
CA ASP A 98 -18.94 16.47 31.36
C ASP A 98 -18.40 16.17 29.96
N SER A 99 -17.69 15.05 29.83
CA SER A 99 -17.17 14.53 28.58
C SER A 99 -18.33 14.15 27.66
N ARG A 100 -18.93 15.13 26.99
CA ARG A 100 -19.95 14.87 25.98
C ARG A 100 -19.24 14.35 24.74
N SER A 101 -19.60 13.15 24.31
CA SER A 101 -19.09 12.55 23.07
C SER A 101 -19.41 13.45 21.88
N LEU A 102 -18.43 13.65 20.98
CA LEU A 102 -18.56 14.49 19.77
C LEU A 102 -19.71 14.07 18.84
N LYS A 103 -20.21 12.84 19.01
CA LYS A 103 -21.31 12.27 18.24
C LYS A 103 -22.68 12.50 18.87
N VAL A 104 -22.73 12.97 20.12
CA VAL A 104 -23.98 13.20 20.88
C VAL A 104 -24.29 14.68 20.88
N GLY A 105 -25.14 15.10 19.94
CA GLY A 105 -25.53 16.49 19.78
C GLY A 105 -26.58 16.68 18.70
N ARG A 106 -27.09 17.90 18.56
CA ARG A 106 -27.98 18.28 17.46
C ARG A 106 -27.18 18.19 16.15
N ARG A 107 -27.69 17.43 15.17
CA ARG A 107 -27.09 17.27 13.84
C ARG A 107 -27.95 17.94 12.78
N LEU A 108 -27.37 18.18 11.62
CA LEU A 108 -28.11 18.63 10.43
C LEU A 108 -29.03 17.49 9.97
N ASN A 109 -30.34 17.66 10.13
CA ASN A 109 -31.37 16.67 9.78
C ASN A 109 -31.83 16.80 8.32
N ILE A 110 -30.91 17.12 7.41
CA ILE A 110 -31.21 17.35 5.97
C ILE A 110 -31.36 16.00 5.25
N PHE A 111 -30.52 15.04 5.61
CA PHE A 111 -30.57 13.68 5.06
C PHE A 111 -31.31 12.76 6.02
N THR A 112 -32.38 12.14 5.53
CA THR A 112 -33.04 11.01 6.20
C THR A 112 -32.10 9.80 6.18
N LYS A 113 -32.26 8.86 7.12
CA LYS A 113 -31.43 7.66 7.13
C LYS A 113 -31.73 6.87 5.85
N ALA A 114 -30.70 6.63 5.04
CA ALA A 114 -30.83 5.83 3.83
C ALA A 114 -31.39 4.44 4.20
N SER A 115 -32.41 3.99 3.47
CA SER A 115 -32.87 2.60 3.54
C SER A 115 -31.85 1.71 2.82
N THR A 116 -31.63 0.51 3.34
CA THR A 116 -30.62 -0.46 2.86
C THR A 116 -30.89 -1.04 1.47
N GLU A 117 -31.90 -0.53 0.77
CA GLU A 117 -32.47 -1.14 -0.45
C GLU A 117 -31.94 -0.50 -1.74
N THR A 118 -31.47 0.75 -1.70
CA THR A 118 -31.06 1.49 -2.91
C THR A 118 -29.66 1.12 -3.41
N GLU A 119 -28.85 0.42 -2.61
CA GLU A 119 -27.47 0.08 -2.98
C GLU A 119 -27.37 -1.17 -3.88
N ASN A 120 -28.37 -2.06 -3.82
CA ASN A 120 -28.34 -3.34 -4.53
C ASN A 120 -28.78 -3.25 -6.00
N ALA A 121 -29.51 -2.20 -6.39
CA ALA A 121 -30.18 -2.13 -7.69
C ALA A 121 -29.42 -1.35 -8.79
N LEU A 122 -28.34 -0.63 -8.45
CA LEU A 122 -27.73 0.36 -9.37
C LEU A 122 -26.43 -0.10 -10.07
N LYS A 123 -25.95 -1.33 -9.85
CA LYS A 123 -24.56 -1.68 -10.18
C LYS A 123 -24.32 -2.80 -11.21
N THR A 124 -25.34 -3.29 -11.92
CA THR A 124 -25.13 -4.48 -12.79
C THR A 124 -24.95 -4.16 -14.27
N VAL A 125 -25.17 -2.92 -14.74
CA VAL A 125 -25.41 -2.69 -16.20
C VAL A 125 -24.49 -1.66 -16.88
N SER A 126 -23.72 -0.84 -16.16
CA SER A 126 -22.81 0.12 -16.82
C SER A 126 -21.35 -0.17 -16.48
N SER A 127 -20.50 -0.27 -17.51
CA SER A 127 -19.05 -0.19 -17.34
C SER A 127 -18.69 1.09 -16.59
N PRO A 128 -17.71 1.05 -15.67
CA PRO A 128 -17.30 2.23 -14.89
C PRO A 128 -16.93 3.40 -15.81
N THR A 129 -17.32 4.60 -15.41
CA THR A 129 -16.99 5.82 -16.16
C THR A 129 -15.50 6.11 -16.00
N ILE A 130 -14.90 6.87 -16.93
CA ILE A 130 -13.52 7.36 -16.82
C ILE A 130 -13.28 8.06 -15.47
N TRP A 131 -14.24 8.84 -14.97
CA TRP A 131 -14.17 9.48 -13.66
C TRP A 131 -14.09 8.48 -12.50
N ASP A 132 -14.80 7.37 -12.58
CA ASP A 132 -14.75 6.31 -11.56
C ASP A 132 -13.38 5.62 -11.57
N LEU A 133 -12.80 5.41 -12.75
CA LEU A 133 -11.46 4.83 -12.91
C LEU A 133 -10.37 5.74 -12.37
N GLU A 134 -10.39 7.03 -12.71
CA GLU A 134 -9.40 8.01 -12.21
C GLU A 134 -9.52 8.19 -10.69
N PHE A 135 -10.76 8.23 -10.17
CA PHE A 135 -10.98 8.28 -8.73
C PHE A 135 -10.48 7.01 -8.01
N ALA A 136 -10.70 5.82 -8.59
CA ALA A 136 -10.16 4.58 -8.07
C ALA A 136 -8.62 4.55 -8.07
N LYS A 137 -7.98 5.11 -9.10
CA LYS A 137 -6.52 5.26 -9.15
C LYS A 137 -6.01 6.20 -8.06
N GLU A 138 -6.68 7.32 -7.81
CA GLU A 138 -6.31 8.26 -6.73
C GLU A 138 -6.41 7.59 -5.36
N ILE A 139 -7.49 6.85 -5.10
CA ILE A 139 -7.64 6.05 -3.87
C ILE A 139 -6.51 5.02 -3.76
N ALA A 140 -6.21 4.29 -4.84
CA ALA A 140 -5.13 3.31 -4.86
C ALA A 140 -3.77 3.97 -4.56
N ALA A 141 -3.49 5.15 -5.11
CA ALA A 141 -2.26 5.90 -4.88
C ALA A 141 -2.13 6.37 -3.41
N ILE A 142 -3.22 6.76 -2.75
CA ILE A 142 -3.21 7.10 -1.32
C ILE A 142 -2.87 5.87 -0.47
N THR A 143 -3.32 4.68 -0.89
CA THR A 143 -3.03 3.42 -0.19
C THR A 143 -1.68 2.80 -0.56
N ALA A 144 -1.07 3.24 -1.67
CA ALA A 144 0.21 2.71 -2.15
C ALA A 144 1.34 3.09 -1.21
N GLN A 145 1.81 2.12 -0.43
CA GLN A 145 3.00 2.25 0.39
C GLN A 145 4.16 1.47 -0.27
N PRO A 146 5.41 1.93 -0.12
CA PRO A 146 6.56 1.13 -0.55
C PRO A 146 6.56 -0.20 0.22
N PRO A 147 6.99 -1.31 -0.42
CA PRO A 147 6.97 -2.61 0.21
C PRO A 147 7.85 -2.58 1.46
N ARG A 148 7.27 -3.01 2.59
CA ARG A 148 7.91 -2.99 3.90
C ARG A 148 8.80 -4.22 4.12
N ASN A 149 8.54 -5.29 3.36
CA ASN A 149 9.17 -6.60 3.50
C ASN A 149 9.26 -7.31 2.15
N GLY A 150 10.19 -8.27 2.00
CA GLY A 150 10.33 -9.07 0.78
C GLY A 150 9.10 -9.92 0.45
N PHE A 151 8.31 -10.33 1.46
CA PHE A 151 7.03 -10.98 1.21
C PHE A 151 6.02 -10.06 0.51
N GLU A 152 6.04 -8.76 0.79
CA GLU A 152 5.16 -7.80 0.14
C GLU A 152 5.57 -7.59 -1.33
N GLU A 153 6.87 -7.58 -1.61
CA GLU A 153 7.40 -7.60 -2.99
C GLU A 153 6.97 -8.85 -3.73
N MET A 154 7.07 -10.03 -3.11
CA MET A 154 6.60 -11.28 -3.70
C MET A 154 5.10 -11.24 -3.98
N ILE A 155 4.28 -10.75 -3.04
CA ILE A 155 2.83 -10.60 -3.23
C ILE A 155 2.55 -9.64 -4.39
N GLN A 156 3.28 -8.53 -4.50
CA GLN A 156 3.13 -7.60 -5.61
C GLN A 156 3.49 -8.26 -6.94
N TRP A 157 4.62 -8.97 -7.01
CA TRP A 157 5.03 -9.68 -8.23
C TRP A 157 4.08 -10.82 -8.61
N THR A 158 3.47 -11.51 -7.65
CA THR A 158 2.41 -12.50 -7.93
C THR A 158 1.17 -11.82 -8.49
N LYS A 159 0.74 -10.68 -7.93
CA LYS A 159 -0.39 -9.90 -8.48
C LYS A 159 -0.12 -9.34 -9.88
N GLU A 160 1.13 -8.98 -10.16
CA GLU A 160 1.57 -8.51 -11.47
C GLU A 160 1.78 -9.66 -12.48
N GLY A 161 1.70 -10.93 -12.05
CA GLY A 161 1.91 -12.10 -12.90
C GLY A 161 3.37 -12.38 -13.25
N ILE A 162 4.33 -11.76 -12.54
CA ILE A 162 5.78 -11.96 -12.73
C ILE A 162 6.22 -13.25 -12.02
N LEU A 163 5.72 -13.47 -10.79
CA LEU A 163 5.95 -14.72 -10.06
C LEU A 163 4.85 -15.74 -10.39
N TRP A 164 5.23 -17.02 -10.36
CA TRP A 164 4.28 -18.12 -10.46
C TRP A 164 3.33 -18.14 -9.25
N GLU A 165 2.08 -18.49 -9.52
CA GLU A 165 1.11 -18.78 -8.47
C GLU A 165 1.40 -20.16 -7.86
N PHE A 166 1.19 -20.28 -6.55
CA PHE A 166 1.44 -21.52 -5.81
C PHE A 166 0.12 -22.12 -5.31
N PRO A 167 -0.05 -23.46 -5.36
CA PRO A 167 0.90 -24.48 -5.83
C PRO A 167 1.15 -24.44 -7.34
N ILE A 168 2.35 -24.83 -7.77
CA ILE A 168 2.76 -24.77 -9.19
C ILE A 168 1.86 -25.71 -9.99
N ASP A 169 1.13 -25.14 -10.94
CA ASP A 169 0.39 -25.85 -11.97
C ASP A 169 1.10 -25.70 -13.31
N ASN A 170 1.38 -26.82 -13.98
CA ASN A 170 2.05 -26.82 -15.28
C ASN A 170 1.12 -26.36 -16.42
N GLU A 171 -0.19 -26.37 -16.20
CA GLU A 171 -1.21 -25.99 -17.18
C GLU A 171 -1.66 -24.52 -17.02
N ALA A 172 -1.12 -23.80 -16.03
CA ALA A 172 -1.46 -22.40 -15.77
C ALA A 172 -1.20 -21.50 -16.98
N GLY A 173 -2.26 -20.87 -17.50
CA GLY A 173 -2.21 -20.01 -18.69
C GLY A 173 -2.33 -20.75 -20.03
N MET A 174 -2.48 -22.07 -20.01
CA MET A 174 -2.79 -22.91 -21.17
C MET A 174 -4.17 -23.56 -20.99
N GLU A 175 -5.20 -22.74 -20.83
CA GLU A 175 -6.58 -23.23 -20.86
C GLU A 175 -7.04 -23.36 -22.31
N ASP A 176 -7.27 -24.59 -22.75
CA ASP A 176 -8.06 -24.85 -23.95
C ASP A 176 -9.54 -24.80 -23.52
N ASP A 177 -10.33 -23.93 -24.14
CA ASP A 177 -11.78 -23.79 -23.88
C ASP A 177 -12.60 -25.05 -24.25
N ALA A 178 -11.94 -26.13 -24.68
CA ALA A 178 -12.56 -27.31 -25.25
C ALA A 178 -12.46 -28.51 -24.31
N GLU A 179 -13.60 -29.18 -24.12
CA GLU A 179 -13.66 -30.41 -23.34
C GLU A 179 -13.02 -31.60 -24.10
N PHE A 180 -12.71 -32.67 -23.37
CA PHE A 180 -12.06 -33.86 -23.94
C PHE A 180 -12.87 -34.51 -25.08
N HIS A 181 -14.21 -34.43 -25.02
CA HIS A 181 -15.09 -35.04 -26.03
C HIS A 181 -14.99 -34.32 -27.38
N GLU A 182 -14.61 -33.04 -27.42
CA GLU A 182 -14.38 -32.30 -28.66
C GLU A 182 -13.07 -32.72 -29.33
N HIS A 183 -12.05 -33.05 -28.53
CA HIS A 183 -10.77 -33.54 -29.03
C HIS A 183 -10.84 -34.99 -29.53
N ILE A 184 -11.71 -35.82 -28.94
CA ILE A 184 -11.81 -37.25 -29.26
C ILE A 184 -12.89 -37.52 -30.33
N PHE A 185 -14.07 -36.92 -30.21
CA PHE A 185 -15.20 -37.19 -31.09
C PHE A 185 -15.31 -36.16 -32.23
N LEU A 186 -14.36 -36.22 -33.16
CA LEU A 186 -14.37 -35.39 -34.38
C LEU A 186 -15.32 -35.94 -35.47
N GLU A 187 -16.03 -37.04 -35.20
CA GLU A 187 -16.95 -37.67 -36.15
C GLU A 187 -18.10 -36.75 -36.57
N LYS A 188 -18.45 -35.75 -35.76
CA LYS A 188 -19.47 -34.74 -36.09
C LYS A 188 -19.11 -33.97 -37.37
N HIS A 189 -17.82 -33.74 -37.61
CA HIS A 189 -17.35 -33.02 -38.79
C HIS A 189 -17.21 -33.92 -40.03
N LEU A 190 -17.59 -35.20 -39.93
CA LEU A 190 -17.60 -36.14 -41.07
C LEU A 190 -18.94 -36.23 -41.80
N GLU A 191 -19.95 -35.44 -41.44
CA GLU A 191 -21.27 -35.49 -42.09
C GLU A 191 -21.21 -35.12 -43.58
N ASP A 192 -20.25 -34.27 -43.96
CA ASP A 192 -20.04 -33.80 -45.33
C ASP A 192 -19.37 -34.86 -46.24
N PHE A 193 -18.86 -35.95 -45.67
CA PHE A 193 -18.18 -37.01 -46.40
C PHE A 193 -19.15 -38.16 -46.74
N PRO A 194 -18.93 -38.88 -47.85
CA PRO A 194 -19.74 -40.04 -48.19
C PRO A 194 -19.68 -41.09 -47.05
N LYS A 195 -20.85 -41.60 -46.64
CA LYS A 195 -20.98 -42.56 -45.52
C LYS A 195 -20.35 -43.93 -45.77
N GLN A 196 -20.13 -44.27 -47.03
CA GLN A 196 -19.53 -45.53 -47.46
C GLN A 196 -18.48 -45.24 -48.54
N GLY A 197 -17.31 -45.84 -48.43
CA GLY A 197 -16.26 -45.76 -49.45
C GLY A 197 -14.83 -45.72 -48.87
N PRO A 198 -13.81 -45.82 -49.74
CA PRO A 198 -12.40 -45.75 -49.33
C PRO A 198 -12.04 -44.38 -48.72
N ILE A 199 -12.71 -43.32 -49.17
CA ILE A 199 -12.56 -41.97 -48.62
C ILE A 199 -13.01 -41.93 -47.15
N ARG A 200 -14.11 -42.62 -46.81
CA ARG A 200 -14.59 -42.72 -45.43
C ARG A 200 -13.56 -43.41 -44.54
N HIS A 201 -13.04 -44.56 -45.00
CA HIS A 201 -12.03 -45.30 -44.26
C HIS A 201 -10.74 -44.49 -44.06
N PHE A 202 -10.30 -43.74 -45.08
CA PHE A 202 -9.17 -42.83 -44.97
C PHE A 202 -9.43 -41.73 -43.93
N MET A 203 -10.60 -41.09 -43.98
CA MET A 203 -10.96 -40.03 -43.04
C MET A 203 -11.11 -40.54 -41.60
N GLU A 204 -11.58 -41.78 -41.40
CA GLU A 204 -11.60 -42.43 -40.08
C GLU A 204 -10.19 -42.60 -39.52
N LEU A 205 -9.21 -42.95 -40.36
CA LEU A 205 -7.80 -43.02 -39.95
C LEU A 205 -7.24 -41.64 -39.60
N VAL A 206 -7.57 -40.62 -40.39
CA VAL A 206 -7.17 -39.23 -40.12
C VAL A 206 -7.71 -38.77 -38.77
N ILE A 207 -8.99 -39.00 -38.48
CA ILE A 207 -9.60 -38.63 -37.19
C ILE A 207 -9.04 -39.45 -36.03
N CYS A 208 -8.76 -40.74 -36.24
CA CYS A 208 -8.06 -41.56 -35.25
C CYS A 208 -6.65 -41.02 -34.96
N GLY A 209 -5.97 -40.44 -35.96
CA GLY A 209 -4.70 -39.75 -35.78
C GLY A 209 -4.84 -38.42 -35.04
N LEU A 210 -5.82 -37.59 -35.42
CA LEU A 210 -6.07 -36.28 -34.81
C LEU A 210 -6.54 -36.39 -33.35
N SER A 211 -7.37 -37.39 -33.03
CA SER A 211 -7.84 -37.64 -31.66
C SER A 211 -6.72 -38.04 -30.70
N LYS A 212 -5.69 -38.72 -31.20
CA LYS A 212 -4.51 -39.12 -30.40
C LYS A 212 -3.48 -38.02 -30.24
N ASN A 213 -3.67 -36.86 -30.88
CA ASN A 213 -2.70 -35.76 -30.84
C ASN A 213 -3.01 -34.80 -29.66
N PRO A 214 -2.12 -34.68 -28.65
CA PRO A 214 -2.28 -33.76 -27.53
C PRO A 214 -1.80 -32.33 -27.83
N TYR A 215 -1.05 -32.12 -28.93
CA TYR A 215 -0.41 -30.83 -29.23
C TYR A 215 -1.26 -29.91 -30.11
N LEU A 216 -2.35 -30.43 -30.68
CA LEU A 216 -3.24 -29.67 -31.57
C LEU A 216 -4.51 -29.30 -30.83
N SER A 217 -4.90 -28.03 -30.95
CA SER A 217 -6.19 -27.56 -30.46
C SER A 217 -7.34 -28.05 -31.35
N VAL A 218 -8.56 -28.06 -30.83
CA VAL A 218 -9.77 -28.45 -31.60
C VAL A 218 -9.90 -27.65 -32.89
N LYS A 219 -9.62 -26.34 -32.85
CA LYS A 219 -9.67 -25.46 -34.04
C LYS A 219 -8.74 -25.96 -35.14
N GLN A 220 -7.50 -26.30 -34.80
CA GLN A 220 -6.54 -26.84 -35.76
C GLN A 220 -6.99 -28.21 -36.30
N LYS A 221 -7.56 -29.07 -35.45
CA LYS A 221 -8.10 -30.37 -35.90
C LYS A 221 -9.25 -30.18 -36.91
N ILE A 222 -10.12 -29.21 -36.70
CA ILE A 222 -11.21 -28.87 -37.62
C ILE A 222 -10.65 -28.31 -38.93
N GLU A 223 -9.67 -27.40 -38.88
CA GLU A 223 -9.00 -26.86 -40.07
C GLU A 223 -8.39 -27.96 -40.94
N HIS A 224 -7.79 -28.98 -40.32
CA HIS A 224 -7.28 -30.15 -41.04
C HIS A 224 -8.39 -30.91 -41.78
N ILE A 225 -9.56 -31.09 -41.16
CA ILE A 225 -10.71 -31.78 -41.77
C ILE A 225 -11.27 -30.95 -42.93
N GLU A 226 -11.45 -29.65 -42.75
CA GLU A 226 -11.90 -28.72 -43.79
C GLU A 226 -10.94 -28.66 -44.97
N TRP A 227 -9.64 -28.77 -44.71
CA TRP A 227 -8.64 -28.85 -45.77
C TRP A 227 -8.83 -30.10 -46.64
N PHE A 228 -9.07 -31.26 -46.02
CA PHE A 228 -9.38 -32.49 -46.76
C PHE A 228 -10.67 -32.36 -47.57
N GLN A 229 -11.70 -31.72 -47.02
CA GLN A 229 -12.95 -31.46 -47.73
C GLN A 229 -12.67 -30.68 -49.02
N LYS A 230 -12.00 -29.52 -48.93
CA LYS A 230 -11.62 -28.71 -50.11
C LYS A 230 -10.78 -29.49 -51.11
N TYR A 231 -9.82 -30.27 -50.61
CA TYR A 231 -8.96 -31.11 -51.46
C TYR A 231 -9.77 -32.13 -52.26
N PHE A 232 -10.72 -32.83 -51.63
CA PHE A 232 -11.56 -33.79 -52.33
C PHE A 232 -12.51 -33.11 -53.32
N GLU A 233 -12.98 -31.89 -53.01
CA GLU A 233 -13.78 -31.10 -53.96
C GLU A 233 -13.01 -30.74 -55.22
N GLU A 234 -11.77 -30.27 -55.09
CA GLU A 234 -10.89 -29.97 -56.23
C GLU A 234 -10.53 -31.22 -57.05
N LYS A 235 -10.46 -32.39 -56.39
CA LYS A 235 -10.09 -33.66 -57.02
C LYS A 235 -11.29 -34.54 -57.39
N LYS A 236 -12.52 -34.03 -57.34
CA LYS A 236 -13.74 -34.76 -57.74
C LYS A 236 -13.63 -35.33 -59.16
N GLU A 237 -12.99 -34.63 -60.09
CA GLU A 237 -12.81 -35.09 -61.46
C GLU A 237 -11.97 -36.37 -61.54
N LEU A 238 -10.87 -36.46 -60.77
CA LEU A 238 -10.02 -37.66 -60.72
C LEU A 238 -10.73 -38.83 -60.02
N LEU A 239 -11.61 -38.54 -59.06
CA LEU A 239 -12.39 -39.56 -58.36
C LEU A 239 -13.50 -40.16 -59.23
N GLN A 240 -13.92 -39.50 -60.31
CA GLN A 240 -14.86 -40.07 -61.28
C GLN A 240 -14.18 -40.99 -62.29
N GLU A 241 -12.86 -40.86 -62.47
CA GLU A 241 -12.08 -41.69 -63.40
C GLU A 241 -11.64 -43.05 -62.79
N ILE A 242 -11.78 -43.23 -61.47
CA ILE A 242 -11.36 -44.40 -60.69
C ILE A 242 -12.59 -45.23 -60.27
#